data_AF-A0A178D6R1-F1
#
_entry.id   AF-A0A178D6R1-F1
#
_cell.length_a   1.000
_cell.length_b   1.000
_cell.length_c   1.000
_cell.angle_alpha   90.00
_cell.angle_beta   90.00
_cell.angle_gamma   90.00
#
_symmetry.space_group_name_H-M   'P 1'
#
loop_
_entity.id
_entity.type
_entity.pdbx_description
1 polymer ?
#
loop_
_entity_poly.entity_id
_entity_poly.type
_entity_poly.pdbx_seq_one_letter_code
_entity_poly.pdbx_strand_id
1 'polypeptide(L)'
;MHCGADTVGAAVNQKQLSASMASAEKLPLSDVDATAKAESIQEACRQRDFVALVKLATSTGGLLTDELRRQASPAQPEHSNQHQWRSLPRHPDEDQVQLDVDRAFVYYPKDESEQSLGQKKAELFELIVSALRSYPILSYFQSYHDVVQVLLLVLGKHQAMPAVPRISLLRLRDYMLPTITPATKHFELVSAVVMAADPELANHIAQAENIFALSATHSLFAHDIYDYGDIARLYDFLLAHEPIMSIYLFAAVTISRRSELLEMPADQSDILTFVISKLPQTFNIDARIQDAVTLFRHHPPQRLPGFIWWRLSRYSVLKTSRCIKQPQSLEEAEILCRKQIQQFHSHEVMRKRALLLYRYRKPAASMTAVILVGIFSIWLRKTGHDRILWSMISTATTFFSTLR
;
A
#
# COMPACT_ATOMS: atom_id res chain seq x y z
N MET A 1 43.29 22.38 -36.89
CA MET A 1 42.91 20.99 -37.24
C MET A 1 41.84 20.59 -36.22
N HIS A 2 40.55 20.74 -36.57
CA HIS A 2 39.61 19.63 -36.91
C HIS A 2 39.43 18.66 -35.73
N CYS A 3 38.26 18.31 -35.18
CA CYS A 3 36.80 18.47 -35.40
C CYS A 3 36.17 18.31 -33.97
N GLY A 4 35.02 18.83 -33.55
CA GLY A 4 33.69 18.79 -34.17
C GLY A 4 33.00 17.43 -33.91
N ALA A 5 32.22 17.27 -32.82
CA ALA A 5 31.07 16.35 -32.69
C ALA A 5 30.44 16.37 -31.27
N ASP A 6 29.17 16.79 -31.23
CA ASP A 6 28.06 16.22 -30.45
C ASP A 6 27.92 16.50 -28.95
N THR A 7 27.65 17.76 -28.61
CA THR A 7 26.81 18.15 -27.47
C THR A 7 25.33 18.26 -27.85
N VAL A 8 24.83 17.26 -28.58
CA VAL A 8 23.41 17.11 -28.95
C VAL A 8 22.94 15.72 -28.53
N GLY A 9 22.85 15.48 -27.22
CA GLY A 9 22.40 14.19 -26.68
C GLY A 9 21.57 14.27 -25.39
N ALA A 10 21.53 15.43 -24.72
CA ALA A 10 20.82 15.58 -23.45
C ALA A 10 19.49 16.37 -23.55
N ALA A 11 19.14 16.88 -24.74
CA ALA A 11 17.92 17.65 -24.98
C ALA A 11 16.84 16.84 -25.74
N VAL A 12 17.05 15.54 -25.97
CA VAL A 12 16.03 14.66 -26.52
C VAL A 12 15.15 14.16 -25.37
N ASN A 13 13.99 14.81 -25.27
CA ASN A 13 12.71 14.23 -24.83
C ASN A 13 12.22 14.26 -23.39
N GLN A 14 12.45 15.37 -22.66
CA GLN A 14 11.51 15.74 -21.61
C GLN A 14 10.10 16.09 -22.16
N LYS A 15 10.01 16.41 -23.46
CA LYS A 15 8.77 16.72 -24.20
C LYS A 15 8.00 15.47 -24.71
N GLN A 16 8.61 14.28 -24.77
CA GLN A 16 7.89 13.01 -24.99
C GLN A 16 7.50 12.30 -23.68
N LEU A 17 8.07 12.70 -22.55
CA LEU A 17 7.67 12.23 -21.21
C LEU A 17 6.33 12.81 -20.73
N SER A 18 5.79 13.83 -21.42
CA SER A 18 4.52 14.48 -21.12
C SER A 18 3.33 13.95 -21.93
N ALA A 19 3.51 12.90 -22.74
CA ALA A 19 2.39 12.17 -23.35
C ALA A 19 1.73 11.25 -22.31
N SER A 20 1.31 11.83 -21.19
CA SER A 20 0.64 11.11 -20.11
C SER A 20 -0.85 11.40 -20.17
N MET A 21 -1.60 10.33 -20.42
CA MET A 21 -3.06 10.22 -20.31
C MET A 21 -3.87 11.18 -21.19
N ALA A 22 -4.03 10.83 -22.48
CA ALA A 22 -5.26 11.20 -23.16
C ALA A 22 -6.36 10.30 -22.58
N SER A 23 -7.29 10.89 -21.83
CA SER A 23 -8.48 10.19 -21.36
C SER A 23 -9.14 9.53 -22.58
N ALA A 24 -9.39 8.21 -22.53
CA ALA A 24 -10.11 7.53 -23.60
C ALA A 24 -11.42 8.27 -23.85
N GLU A 25 -11.86 8.40 -25.10
CA GLU A 25 -13.04 9.19 -25.48
C GLU A 25 -14.22 8.87 -24.55
N LYS A 26 -14.46 9.79 -23.59
CA LYS A 26 -15.54 9.65 -22.63
C LYS A 26 -16.82 9.86 -23.42
N LEU A 27 -17.63 8.82 -23.59
CA LEU A 27 -19.02 9.01 -24.00
C LEU A 27 -19.68 9.86 -22.91
N PRO A 28 -19.99 11.14 -23.18
CA PRO A 28 -20.61 11.97 -22.17
C PRO A 28 -21.99 11.37 -21.86
N LEU A 29 -22.32 11.29 -20.56
CA LEU A 29 -23.71 11.09 -20.16
C LEU A 29 -24.55 12.18 -20.82
N SER A 30 -25.72 11.82 -21.35
CA SER A 30 -26.63 12.84 -21.86
C SER A 30 -27.02 13.78 -20.72
N ASP A 31 -27.29 15.05 -21.03
CA ASP A 31 -27.65 16.05 -20.01
C ASP A 31 -28.85 15.62 -19.15
N VAL A 32 -29.79 14.90 -19.78
CA VAL A 32 -30.97 14.31 -19.12
C VAL A 32 -30.56 13.22 -18.13
N ASP A 33 -29.68 12.30 -18.52
CA ASP A 33 -29.19 11.23 -17.65
C ASP A 33 -28.35 11.79 -16.49
N ALA A 34 -27.56 12.83 -16.74
CA ALA A 34 -26.75 13.49 -15.74
C ALA A 34 -27.62 14.17 -14.67
N THR A 35 -28.71 14.83 -15.09
CA THR A 35 -29.66 15.49 -14.16
C THR A 35 -30.41 14.47 -13.32
N ALA A 36 -30.96 13.40 -13.93
CA ALA A 36 -31.65 12.34 -13.20
C ALA A 36 -30.73 11.62 -12.19
N LYS A 37 -29.46 11.43 -12.57
CA LYS A 37 -28.46 10.85 -11.67
C LYS A 37 -28.09 11.79 -10.52
N ALA A 38 -27.97 13.09 -10.77
CA ALA A 38 -27.73 14.08 -9.73
C ALA A 38 -28.85 14.10 -8.68
N GLU A 39 -30.11 14.07 -9.12
CA GLU A 39 -31.29 13.98 -8.23
C GLU A 39 -31.25 12.70 -7.38
N SER A 40 -30.89 11.57 -8.00
CA SER A 40 -30.73 10.28 -7.29
C SER A 40 -29.63 10.32 -6.22
N ILE A 41 -28.52 11.03 -6.49
CA ILE A 41 -27.43 11.22 -5.52
C ILE A 41 -27.92 12.08 -4.34
N GLN A 42 -28.55 13.21 -4.62
CA GLN A 42 -29.08 14.11 -3.59
C GLN A 42 -30.10 13.39 -2.69
N GLU A 43 -31.00 12.60 -3.29
CA GLU A 43 -31.96 11.81 -2.55
C GLU A 43 -31.27 10.78 -1.64
N ALA A 44 -30.29 10.05 -2.17
CA ALA A 44 -29.52 9.09 -1.38
C ALA A 44 -28.77 9.76 -0.21
N CYS A 45 -28.20 10.96 -0.42
CA CYS A 45 -27.59 11.76 0.65
C CYS A 45 -28.62 12.15 1.73
N ARG A 46 -29.79 12.64 1.32
CA ARG A 46 -30.88 13.06 2.22
C ARG A 46 -31.38 11.92 3.09
N GLN A 47 -31.50 10.72 2.52
CA GLN A 47 -31.94 9.51 3.23
C GLN A 47 -30.81 8.80 3.99
N ARG A 48 -29.56 9.26 3.85
CA ARG A 48 -28.36 8.54 4.30
C ARG A 48 -28.34 7.09 3.78
N ASP A 49 -28.81 6.88 2.55
CA ASP A 49 -28.80 5.57 1.90
C ASP A 49 -27.40 5.29 1.33
N PHE A 50 -26.53 4.80 2.20
CA PHE A 50 -25.17 4.40 1.83
C PHE A 50 -25.15 3.34 0.73
N VAL A 51 -26.16 2.46 0.63
CA VAL A 51 -26.18 1.42 -0.40
C VAL A 51 -26.45 2.03 -1.77
N ALA A 52 -27.38 2.97 -1.85
CA ALA A 52 -27.61 3.74 -3.07
C ALA A 52 -26.38 4.57 -3.45
N LEU A 53 -25.75 5.26 -2.50
CA LEU A 53 -24.53 6.04 -2.75
C LEU A 53 -23.38 5.18 -3.29
N VAL A 54 -23.16 3.98 -2.72
CA VAL A 54 -22.15 3.03 -3.23
C VAL A 54 -22.45 2.65 -4.68
N LYS A 55 -23.71 2.32 -5.00
CA LYS A 55 -24.11 1.97 -6.38
C LYS A 55 -23.89 3.14 -7.34
N LEU A 56 -24.29 4.35 -6.96
CA LEU A 56 -24.16 5.55 -7.78
C LEU A 56 -22.69 5.92 -8.00
N ALA A 57 -21.86 5.89 -6.96
CA ALA A 57 -20.42 6.12 -7.04
C ALA A 57 -19.68 5.06 -7.87
N THR A 58 -20.21 3.83 -7.94
CA THR A 58 -19.66 2.74 -8.77
C THR A 58 -20.08 2.86 -10.24
N SER A 59 -21.30 3.34 -10.50
CA SER A 59 -21.83 3.49 -11.87
C SER A 59 -21.09 4.54 -12.69
N THR A 60 -21.16 4.45 -14.03
CA THR A 60 -20.51 5.34 -15.00
C THR A 60 -20.58 6.81 -14.60
N GLY A 61 -19.45 7.51 -14.60
CA GLY A 61 -19.37 8.93 -14.21
C GLY A 61 -19.43 9.25 -12.71
N GLY A 62 -19.63 8.26 -11.82
CA GLY A 62 -19.47 8.43 -10.37
C GLY A 62 -20.46 9.40 -9.74
N LEU A 63 -19.99 10.29 -8.87
CA LEU A 63 -20.82 11.28 -8.17
C LEU A 63 -20.95 12.62 -8.91
N LEU A 64 -20.44 12.69 -10.14
CA LEU A 64 -20.55 13.80 -11.10
C LEU A 64 -19.77 15.07 -10.70
N THR A 65 -20.14 15.74 -9.60
CA THR A 65 -19.62 17.07 -9.24
C THR A 65 -19.10 17.13 -7.82
N ASP A 66 -18.19 18.07 -7.55
CA ASP A 66 -17.65 18.27 -6.20
C ASP A 66 -18.71 18.69 -5.18
N GLU A 67 -19.76 19.37 -5.62
CA GLU A 67 -20.90 19.70 -4.76
C GLU A 67 -21.64 18.45 -4.28
N LEU A 68 -21.92 17.53 -5.21
CA LEU A 68 -22.53 16.25 -4.86
C LEU A 68 -21.59 15.37 -4.02
N ARG A 69 -20.27 15.39 -4.30
CA ARG A 69 -19.26 14.70 -3.49
C ARG A 69 -19.22 15.21 -2.05
N ARG A 70 -19.27 16.54 -1.85
CA ARG A 70 -19.34 17.16 -0.52
C ARG A 70 -20.60 16.74 0.23
N GLN A 71 -21.75 16.71 -0.45
CA GLN A 71 -23.01 16.27 0.14
C GLN A 71 -23.00 14.77 0.50
N ALA A 72 -22.34 13.94 -0.31
CA ALA A 72 -22.22 12.51 -0.08
C ALA A 72 -21.16 12.14 0.98
N SER A 73 -20.25 13.07 1.31
CA SER A 73 -19.19 12.83 2.28
C SER A 73 -19.78 12.62 3.68
N PRO A 74 -19.48 11.49 4.35
CA PRO A 74 -19.95 11.25 5.71
C PRO A 74 -19.22 12.10 6.75
N ALA A 75 -18.11 12.76 6.36
CA ALA A 75 -17.36 13.64 7.25
C ALA A 75 -18.13 14.94 7.46
N GLN A 76 -19.03 14.94 8.44
CA GLN A 76 -19.62 16.18 8.90
C GLN A 76 -18.54 17.00 9.61
N PRO A 77 -18.50 18.32 9.39
CA PRO A 77 -17.66 19.18 10.20
C PRO A 77 -18.19 19.21 11.63
N GLU A 78 -17.67 18.32 12.47
CA GLU A 78 -17.80 18.49 13.91
C GLU A 78 -17.14 19.83 14.27
N HIS A 79 -17.77 20.59 15.16
CA HIS A 79 -17.22 21.85 15.70
C HIS A 79 -15.97 21.63 16.58
N SER A 80 -15.26 20.53 16.39
CA SER A 80 -14.05 20.18 17.13
C SER A 80 -12.93 21.16 16.78
N ASN A 81 -12.33 21.72 17.83
CA ASN A 81 -11.29 22.74 17.85
C ASN A 81 -10.27 22.68 16.67
N GLN A 82 -10.58 23.34 15.55
CA GLN A 82 -9.72 23.45 14.35
C GLN A 82 -8.31 24.01 14.63
N HIS A 83 -8.08 24.56 15.82
CA HIS A 83 -6.81 25.14 16.24
C HIS A 83 -6.11 24.39 17.38
N GLN A 84 -6.73 23.38 18.01
CA GLN A 84 -6.11 22.67 19.15
C GLN A 84 -4.86 21.88 18.75
N TRP A 85 -4.77 21.42 17.51
CA TRP A 85 -3.57 20.72 17.03
C TRP A 85 -2.30 21.58 17.06
N ARG A 86 -2.42 22.92 17.02
CA ARG A 86 -1.25 23.82 17.05
C ARG A 86 -0.52 23.80 18.40
N SER A 87 -1.21 23.45 19.49
CA SER A 87 -0.60 23.29 20.82
C SER A 87 -0.05 21.88 21.05
N LEU A 88 -0.31 20.93 20.15
CA LEU A 88 0.26 19.59 20.21
C LEU A 88 1.75 19.62 19.84
N PRO A 89 2.56 18.68 20.37
CA PRO A 89 3.96 18.56 20.01
C PRO A 89 4.17 18.44 18.49
N ARG A 90 5.31 18.97 18.04
CA ARG A 90 5.75 18.86 16.65
C ARG A 90 5.91 17.39 16.26
N HIS A 91 5.40 17.02 15.09
CA HIS A 91 5.62 15.70 14.50
C HIS A 91 7.01 15.65 13.83
N PRO A 92 7.77 14.54 13.95
CA PRO A 92 9.10 14.43 13.35
C PRO A 92 9.13 14.63 11.83
N ASP A 93 8.05 14.27 11.14
CA ASP A 93 7.99 14.31 9.67
C ASP A 93 7.57 15.67 9.08
N GLU A 94 7.35 16.71 9.88
CA GLU A 94 6.86 18.02 9.39
C GLU A 94 7.79 18.66 8.35
N ASP A 95 9.11 18.48 8.47
CA ASP A 95 10.07 18.99 7.49
C ASP A 95 9.91 18.31 6.12
N GLN A 96 9.67 16.99 6.12
CA GLN A 96 9.39 16.24 4.90
C GLN A 96 8.04 16.63 4.29
N VAL A 97 7.02 16.87 5.13
CA VAL A 97 5.73 17.39 4.68
C VAL A 97 5.89 18.71 3.94
N GLN A 98 6.68 19.64 4.50
CA GLN A 98 6.92 20.95 3.85
C GLN A 98 7.54 20.78 2.46
N LEU A 99 8.62 19.99 2.35
CA LEU A 99 9.30 19.74 1.08
C LEU A 99 8.38 19.18 -0.01
N ASP A 100 7.45 18.30 0.39
CA ASP A 100 6.50 17.68 -0.52
C ASP A 100 5.35 18.62 -0.90
N VAL A 101 4.83 19.40 0.05
CA VAL A 101 3.80 20.42 -0.19
C VAL A 101 4.31 21.53 -1.11
N ASP A 102 5.58 21.92 -1.01
CA ASP A 102 6.19 22.90 -1.90
C ASP A 102 6.15 22.46 -3.37
N ARG A 103 6.12 21.13 -3.60
CA ARG A 103 6.02 20.48 -4.91
C ARG A 103 4.59 20.04 -5.28
N ALA A 104 3.58 20.36 -4.46
CA ALA A 104 2.18 19.99 -4.73
C ALA A 104 1.51 20.90 -5.78
N PHE A 105 0.35 20.47 -6.27
CA PHE A 105 -0.47 21.17 -7.28
C PHE A 105 0.21 21.39 -8.64
N VAL A 106 1.07 20.45 -9.06
CA VAL A 106 1.78 20.54 -10.36
C VAL A 106 0.85 20.35 -11.55
N TYR A 107 -0.08 19.38 -11.47
CA TYR A 107 -0.95 19.01 -12.59
C TYR A 107 -2.34 19.61 -12.51
N TYR A 108 -2.86 19.77 -11.29
CA TYR A 108 -4.16 20.34 -11.03
C TYR A 108 -4.18 21.08 -9.69
N PRO A 109 -5.05 22.09 -9.54
CA PRO A 109 -5.94 22.67 -10.56
C PRO A 109 -5.19 23.52 -11.61
N LYS A 110 -5.77 23.67 -12.81
CA LYS A 110 -5.20 24.50 -13.89
C LYS A 110 -5.59 25.97 -13.71
N ASP A 111 -4.77 26.87 -14.26
CA ASP A 111 -5.05 28.31 -14.37
C ASP A 111 -5.25 29.05 -13.03
N GLU A 112 -4.66 28.55 -11.94
CA GLU A 112 -4.66 29.24 -10.65
C GLU A 112 -3.56 30.31 -10.57
N SER A 113 -3.83 31.40 -9.85
CA SER A 113 -2.80 32.39 -9.52
C SER A 113 -1.79 31.84 -8.52
N GLU A 114 -0.56 32.37 -8.53
CA GLU A 114 0.47 31.99 -7.53
C GLU A 114 0.01 32.21 -6.09
N GLN A 115 -0.77 33.27 -5.85
CA GLN A 115 -1.35 33.54 -4.53
C GLN A 115 -2.35 32.46 -4.12
N SER A 116 -3.24 32.04 -5.03
CA SER A 116 -4.21 30.96 -4.79
C SER A 116 -3.49 29.63 -4.53
N LEU A 117 -2.48 29.28 -5.33
CA LEU A 117 -1.65 28.10 -5.11
C LEU A 117 -0.90 28.17 -3.76
N GLY A 118 -0.35 29.32 -3.40
CA GLY A 118 0.28 29.55 -2.10
C GLY A 118 -0.68 29.31 -0.93
N GLN A 119 -1.93 29.78 -1.05
CA GLN A 119 -2.97 29.51 -0.06
C GLN A 119 -3.29 28.01 0.01
N LYS A 120 -3.50 27.34 -1.13
CA LYS A 120 -3.79 25.89 -1.15
C LYS A 120 -2.65 25.06 -0.56
N LYS A 121 -1.39 25.43 -0.80
CA LYS A 121 -0.20 24.79 -0.18
C LYS A 121 -0.20 24.99 1.33
N ALA A 122 -0.48 26.19 1.83
CA ALA A 122 -0.60 26.43 3.26
C ALA A 122 -1.73 25.60 3.89
N GLU A 123 -2.89 25.51 3.22
CA GLU A 123 -4.01 24.69 3.68
C GLU A 123 -3.69 23.19 3.66
N LEU A 124 -3.01 22.71 2.62
CA LEU A 124 -2.55 21.33 2.49
C LEU A 124 -1.57 20.96 3.61
N PHE A 125 -0.60 21.84 3.90
CA PHE A 125 0.33 21.66 5.00
C PHE A 125 -0.42 21.55 6.35
N GLU A 126 -1.34 22.48 6.63
CA GLU A 126 -2.12 22.45 7.86
C GLU A 126 -2.97 21.17 7.99
N LEU A 127 -3.58 20.69 6.90
CA LEU A 127 -4.35 19.45 6.90
C LEU A 127 -3.49 18.22 7.23
N ILE A 128 -2.30 18.11 6.63
CA ILE A 128 -1.39 16.99 6.88
C ILE A 128 -0.83 17.05 8.30
N VAL A 129 -0.31 18.21 8.71
CA VAL A 129 0.34 18.37 10.02
C VAL A 129 -0.67 18.25 11.17
N SER A 130 -1.88 18.78 11.01
CA SER A 130 -2.93 18.60 12.02
C SER A 130 -3.26 17.13 12.25
N ALA A 131 -3.36 16.32 11.19
CA ALA A 131 -3.59 14.88 11.30
C ALA A 131 -2.40 14.17 11.97
N LEU A 132 -1.16 14.45 11.54
CA LEU A 132 0.04 13.81 12.11
C LEU A 132 0.27 14.18 13.58
N ARG A 133 0.05 15.44 13.98
CA ARG A 133 0.16 15.85 15.39
C ARG A 133 -0.95 15.27 16.26
N SER A 134 -2.16 15.13 15.71
CA SER A 134 -3.28 14.51 16.43
C SER A 134 -3.10 13.01 16.58
N TYR A 135 -2.42 12.36 15.62
CA TYR A 135 -2.14 10.93 15.61
C TYR A 135 -0.64 10.66 15.42
N PRO A 136 0.21 10.98 16.42
CA PRO A 136 1.67 10.90 16.30
C PRO A 136 2.22 9.46 16.17
N ILE A 137 1.34 8.48 16.17
CA ILE A 137 1.64 7.08 15.86
C ILE A 137 1.82 6.84 14.35
N LEU A 138 1.30 7.72 13.50
CA LEU A 138 1.38 7.63 12.06
C LEU A 138 2.70 8.22 11.56
N SER A 139 3.38 7.51 10.68
CA SER A 139 4.54 8.04 9.95
C SER A 139 4.10 8.57 8.59
N TYR A 140 4.64 9.71 8.19
CA TYR A 140 4.44 10.26 6.85
C TYR A 140 5.11 9.36 5.81
N PHE A 141 4.49 9.21 4.65
CA PHE A 141 5.11 8.59 3.48
C PHE A 141 5.03 9.56 2.30
N GLN A 142 6.04 9.52 1.44
CA GLN A 142 6.08 10.32 0.22
C GLN A 142 4.86 9.99 -0.67
N SER A 143 4.27 11.00 -1.29
CA SER A 143 2.99 10.94 -2.04
C SER A 143 1.72 10.93 -1.18
N TYR A 144 1.83 11.01 0.16
CA TYR A 144 0.63 11.26 0.99
C TYR A 144 0.00 12.63 0.70
N HIS A 145 0.81 13.62 0.35
CA HIS A 145 0.33 14.94 -0.05
C HIS A 145 -0.55 14.90 -1.31
N ASP A 146 -0.25 14.01 -2.27
CA ASP A 146 -1.07 13.80 -3.46
C ASP A 146 -2.48 13.29 -3.11
N VAL A 147 -2.60 12.48 -2.05
CA VAL A 147 -3.92 12.05 -1.57
C VAL A 147 -4.69 13.21 -0.94
N VAL A 148 -4.02 13.96 -0.07
CA VAL A 148 -4.68 15.03 0.70
C VAL A 148 -5.01 16.23 -0.17
N GLN A 149 -4.25 16.54 -1.21
CA GLN A 149 -4.58 17.63 -2.13
C GLN A 149 -5.89 17.36 -2.87
N VAL A 150 -6.18 16.11 -3.26
CA VAL A 150 -7.46 15.75 -3.90
C VAL A 150 -8.62 15.98 -2.92
N LEU A 151 -8.46 15.57 -1.66
CA LEU A 151 -9.45 15.85 -0.62
C LEU A 151 -9.65 17.36 -0.41
N LEU A 152 -8.57 18.14 -0.39
CA LEU A 152 -8.66 19.59 -0.25
C LEU A 152 -9.42 20.24 -1.42
N LEU A 153 -9.17 19.81 -2.65
CA LEU A 153 -9.84 20.37 -3.84
C LEU A 153 -11.33 20.03 -3.88
N VAL A 154 -11.70 18.79 -3.53
CA VAL A 154 -13.10 18.35 -3.53
C VAL A 154 -13.88 18.93 -2.34
N LEU A 155 -13.32 18.78 -1.13
CA LEU A 155 -14.04 19.05 0.12
C LEU A 155 -13.84 20.49 0.63
N GLY A 156 -12.77 21.16 0.20
CA GLY A 156 -12.29 22.38 0.84
C GLY A 156 -11.72 22.13 2.23
N LYS A 157 -10.95 23.08 2.76
CA LYS A 157 -10.24 22.93 4.05
C LYS A 157 -11.13 22.48 5.20
N HIS A 158 -12.33 23.04 5.30
CA HIS A 158 -13.24 22.83 6.42
C HIS A 158 -13.74 21.38 6.53
N GLN A 159 -14.21 20.80 5.41
CA GLN A 159 -14.66 19.41 5.38
C GLN A 159 -13.48 18.42 5.25
N ALA A 160 -12.36 18.86 4.67
CA ALA A 160 -11.14 18.04 4.61
C ALA A 160 -10.53 17.82 6.01
N MET A 161 -10.60 18.79 6.93
CA MET A 161 -10.02 18.71 8.27
C MET A 161 -10.42 17.44 9.04
N PRO A 162 -11.72 17.08 9.17
CA PRO A 162 -12.12 15.79 9.76
C PRO A 162 -11.94 14.59 8.81
N ALA A 163 -11.91 14.79 7.49
CA ALA A 163 -11.78 13.70 6.52
C ALA A 163 -10.35 13.14 6.43
N VAL A 164 -9.33 13.98 6.59
CA VAL A 164 -7.92 13.59 6.46
C VAL A 164 -7.53 12.53 7.50
N PRO A 165 -7.74 12.71 8.81
CA PRO A 165 -7.46 11.66 9.78
C PRO A 165 -8.21 10.35 9.52
N ARG A 166 -9.44 10.42 9.00
CA ARG A 166 -10.23 9.24 8.64
C ARG A 166 -9.59 8.46 7.52
N ILE A 167 -9.16 9.10 6.44
CA ILE A 167 -8.47 8.39 5.36
C ILE A 167 -7.11 7.85 5.83
N SER A 168 -6.38 8.59 6.66
CA SER A 168 -5.10 8.14 7.22
C SER A 168 -5.26 6.84 8.00
N LEU A 169 -6.22 6.79 8.94
CA LEU A 169 -6.37 5.66 9.86
C LEU A 169 -7.21 4.50 9.31
N LEU A 170 -8.18 4.77 8.44
CA LEU A 170 -9.16 3.79 7.96
C LEU A 170 -8.92 3.33 6.53
N ARG A 171 -7.96 3.92 5.82
CA ARG A 171 -7.62 3.53 4.45
C ARG A 171 -6.12 3.32 4.25
N LEU A 172 -5.31 4.26 4.73
CA LEU A 172 -3.88 4.33 4.43
C LEU A 172 -2.98 3.83 5.57
N ARG A 173 -3.55 3.43 6.70
CA ARG A 173 -2.83 3.14 7.94
C ARG A 173 -1.65 2.19 7.75
N ASP A 174 -1.83 1.13 6.96
CA ASP A 174 -0.77 0.14 6.71
C ASP A 174 0.47 0.74 6.00
N TYR A 175 0.31 1.82 5.23
CA TYR A 175 1.39 2.57 4.58
C TYR A 175 2.02 3.62 5.51
N MET A 176 1.28 4.03 6.56
CA MET A 176 1.71 5.03 7.56
C MET A 176 2.25 4.38 8.84
N LEU A 177 2.60 3.09 8.80
CA LEU A 177 3.27 2.42 9.92
C LEU A 177 4.78 2.73 9.89
N PRO A 178 5.50 2.66 11.02
CA PRO A 178 6.93 2.98 11.09
C PRO A 178 7.85 2.14 10.18
N THR A 179 7.34 1.06 9.59
CA THR A 179 8.08 0.23 8.63
C THR A 179 7.18 -0.02 7.41
N ILE A 180 7.77 -0.11 6.22
CA ILE A 180 7.04 -0.40 4.97
C ILE A 180 6.59 -1.87 4.84
N THR A 181 7.10 -2.76 5.70
CA THR A 181 6.79 -4.21 5.69
C THR A 181 5.29 -4.55 5.60
N PRO A 182 4.35 -3.84 6.26
CA PRO A 182 2.92 -4.12 6.16
C PRO A 182 2.38 -3.79 4.76
N ALA A 183 2.86 -2.69 4.17
CA ALA A 183 2.53 -2.30 2.80
C ALA A 183 3.05 -3.33 1.78
N THR A 184 4.17 -4.02 2.03
CA THR A 184 4.66 -5.04 1.09
C THR A 184 3.68 -6.20 0.87
N LYS A 185 2.81 -6.48 1.86
CA LYS A 185 1.74 -7.47 1.72
C LYS A 185 0.61 -7.04 0.79
N HIS A 186 0.45 -5.74 0.54
CA HIS A 186 -0.51 -5.25 -0.45
C HIS A 186 -0.06 -5.65 -1.88
N PHE A 187 1.25 -5.76 -2.18
CA PHE A 187 1.74 -6.30 -3.45
C PHE A 187 1.47 -7.77 -3.61
N GLU A 188 1.77 -8.56 -2.57
CA GLU A 188 1.49 -9.99 -2.59
C GLU A 188 -0.01 -10.24 -2.85
N LEU A 189 -0.91 -9.33 -2.41
CA LEU A 189 -2.33 -9.40 -2.75
C LEU A 189 -2.61 -9.08 -4.21
N VAL A 190 -1.99 -8.05 -4.81
CA VAL A 190 -2.11 -7.77 -6.25
C VAL A 190 -1.73 -9.01 -7.04
N SER A 191 -0.53 -9.56 -6.81
CA SER A 191 -0.05 -10.74 -7.53
C SER A 191 -0.97 -11.94 -7.32
N ALA A 192 -1.54 -12.11 -6.11
CA ALA A 192 -2.50 -13.19 -5.84
C ALA A 192 -3.85 -13.00 -6.55
N VAL A 193 -4.33 -11.76 -6.70
CA VAL A 193 -5.55 -11.46 -7.49
C VAL A 193 -5.29 -11.74 -8.97
N VAL A 194 -4.16 -11.28 -9.52
CA VAL A 194 -3.79 -11.57 -10.92
C VAL A 194 -3.62 -13.07 -11.12
N MET A 195 -2.94 -13.78 -10.23
CA MET A 195 -2.79 -15.25 -10.29
C MET A 195 -4.12 -15.99 -10.26
N ALA A 196 -5.12 -15.48 -9.52
CA ALA A 196 -6.42 -16.11 -9.45
C ALA A 196 -7.25 -15.92 -10.73
N ALA A 197 -7.07 -14.80 -11.42
CA ALA A 197 -7.87 -14.41 -12.59
C ALA A 197 -7.19 -14.74 -13.94
N ASP A 198 -5.87 -14.57 -14.02
CA ASP A 198 -5.03 -14.80 -15.20
C ASP A 198 -3.67 -15.41 -14.80
N PRO A 199 -3.61 -16.74 -14.61
CA PRO A 199 -2.38 -17.42 -14.22
C PRO A 199 -1.23 -17.30 -15.22
N GLU A 200 -1.53 -17.16 -16.51
CA GLU A 200 -0.52 -17.02 -17.57
C GLU A 200 0.19 -15.68 -17.42
N LEU A 201 -0.57 -14.59 -17.34
CA LEU A 201 -0.03 -13.26 -17.08
C LEU A 201 0.73 -13.21 -15.75
N ALA A 202 0.16 -13.79 -14.68
CA ALA A 202 0.79 -13.80 -13.37
C ALA A 202 2.16 -14.50 -13.38
N ASN A 203 2.28 -15.63 -14.06
CA ASN A 203 3.55 -16.36 -14.19
C ASN A 203 4.56 -15.58 -15.04
N HIS A 204 4.11 -14.90 -16.09
CA HIS A 204 4.98 -14.07 -16.95
C HIS A 204 5.57 -12.89 -16.18
N ILE A 205 4.75 -12.20 -15.38
CA ILE A 205 5.19 -11.03 -14.60
C ILE A 205 5.79 -11.39 -13.24
N ALA A 206 5.86 -12.68 -12.87
CA ALA A 206 6.34 -13.11 -11.55
C ALA A 206 7.81 -12.74 -11.27
N GLN A 207 8.61 -12.60 -12.32
CA GLN A 207 10.02 -12.21 -12.23
C GLN A 207 10.23 -10.69 -12.14
N ALA A 208 9.25 -9.88 -12.52
CA ALA A 208 9.29 -8.44 -12.27
C ALA A 208 9.22 -8.20 -10.76
N GLU A 209 10.15 -7.40 -10.21
CA GLU A 209 10.15 -7.13 -8.78
C GLU A 209 8.88 -6.36 -8.38
N ASN A 210 8.03 -7.02 -7.60
CA ASN A 210 6.73 -6.52 -7.15
C ASN A 210 6.77 -5.25 -6.25
N ILE A 211 7.94 -4.63 -6.04
CA ILE A 211 8.10 -3.47 -5.15
C ILE A 211 7.52 -2.19 -5.79
N PHE A 212 7.55 -2.06 -7.12
CA PHE A 212 7.18 -0.80 -7.79
C PHE A 212 5.67 -0.59 -7.98
N ALA A 213 4.86 -1.63 -7.79
CA ALA A 213 3.40 -1.51 -7.73
C ALA A 213 2.90 -0.75 -6.47
N LEU A 214 3.82 -0.32 -5.58
CA LEU A 214 3.56 0.58 -4.45
C LEU A 214 2.93 1.90 -4.88
N SER A 215 3.42 2.51 -5.96
CA SER A 215 3.15 3.94 -6.27
C SER A 215 1.67 4.25 -6.35
N ALA A 216 0.93 3.47 -7.14
CA ALA A 216 -0.47 3.72 -7.39
C ALA A 216 -1.33 3.39 -6.15
N THR A 217 -1.11 2.27 -5.49
CA THR A 217 -1.98 1.85 -4.38
C THR A 217 -1.79 2.68 -3.11
N HIS A 218 -0.56 3.09 -2.77
CA HIS A 218 -0.30 3.90 -1.58
C HIS A 218 -0.84 5.33 -1.72
N SER A 219 -0.89 5.85 -2.95
CA SER A 219 -1.36 7.21 -3.24
C SER A 219 -2.80 7.23 -3.69
N LEU A 220 -3.51 6.08 -3.65
CA LEU A 220 -4.84 5.91 -4.23
C LEU A 220 -4.91 6.44 -5.68
N PHE A 221 -3.84 6.24 -6.45
CA PHE A 221 -3.64 6.66 -7.84
C PHE A 221 -3.47 8.18 -8.03
N ALA A 222 -3.48 8.98 -6.95
CA ALA A 222 -3.40 10.43 -7.05
C ALA A 222 -2.04 10.93 -7.59
N HIS A 223 -0.98 10.13 -7.40
CA HIS A 223 0.34 10.42 -7.93
C HIS A 223 0.45 10.12 -9.45
N ASP A 224 -0.35 9.20 -9.97
CA ASP A 224 -0.23 8.68 -11.34
C ASP A 224 -1.31 9.22 -12.29
N ILE A 225 -2.38 9.85 -11.78
CA ILE A 225 -3.45 10.46 -12.57
C ILE A 225 -3.31 11.98 -12.58
N TYR A 226 -3.18 12.57 -13.77
CA TYR A 226 -2.89 14.01 -13.94
C TYR A 226 -4.12 14.86 -14.27
N ASP A 227 -5.25 14.24 -14.60
CA ASP A 227 -6.52 14.95 -14.77
C ASP A 227 -7.32 14.95 -13.45
N TYR A 228 -7.76 16.13 -13.03
CA TYR A 228 -8.51 16.31 -11.78
C TYR A 228 -9.86 15.58 -11.80
N GLY A 229 -10.59 15.65 -12.91
CA GLY A 229 -11.89 14.99 -13.05
C GLY A 229 -11.75 13.47 -12.96
N ASP A 230 -10.69 12.93 -13.54
CA ASP A 230 -10.35 11.51 -13.50
C ASP A 230 -10.02 11.03 -12.08
N ILE A 231 -9.15 11.71 -11.34
CA ILE A 231 -8.83 11.30 -9.96
C ILE A 231 -10.02 11.47 -9.01
N ALA A 232 -10.80 12.55 -9.16
CA ALA A 232 -12.02 12.76 -8.37
C ALA A 232 -13.06 11.66 -8.65
N ARG A 233 -13.24 11.27 -9.93
CA ARG A 233 -14.09 10.15 -10.33
C ARG A 233 -13.63 8.83 -9.71
N LEU A 234 -12.33 8.60 -9.65
CA LEU A 234 -11.79 7.39 -9.04
C LEU A 234 -12.01 7.36 -7.53
N TYR A 235 -11.89 8.51 -6.87
CA TYR A 235 -12.16 8.66 -5.43
C TYR A 235 -13.62 8.42 -5.09
N ASP A 236 -14.57 8.77 -5.98
CA ASP A 236 -15.98 8.39 -5.81
C ASP A 236 -16.10 6.89 -5.53
N PHE A 237 -15.46 6.06 -6.36
CA PHE A 237 -15.48 4.61 -6.21
C PHE A 237 -14.65 4.13 -5.01
N LEU A 238 -13.39 4.58 -4.89
CA LEU A 238 -12.50 4.07 -3.84
C LEU A 238 -13.07 4.38 -2.45
N LEU A 239 -13.51 5.61 -2.20
CA LEU A 239 -14.03 6.02 -0.90
C LEU A 239 -15.40 5.40 -0.57
N ALA A 240 -16.18 5.02 -1.60
CA ALA A 240 -17.43 4.30 -1.43
C ALA A 240 -17.27 2.78 -1.22
N HIS A 241 -16.06 2.23 -1.26
CA HIS A 241 -15.80 0.78 -1.11
C HIS A 241 -14.81 0.45 0.01
N GLU A 242 -14.66 -0.84 0.35
CA GLU A 242 -13.66 -1.28 1.35
C GLU A 242 -12.21 -1.05 0.87
N PRO A 243 -11.23 -0.85 1.78
CA PRO A 243 -9.85 -0.53 1.45
C PRO A 243 -9.20 -1.37 0.37
N ILE A 244 -9.50 -2.66 0.35
CA ILE A 244 -8.90 -3.60 -0.58
C ILE A 244 -9.29 -3.32 -2.04
N MET A 245 -10.35 -2.55 -2.31
CA MET A 245 -10.75 -2.25 -3.69
C MET A 245 -9.71 -1.45 -4.47
N SER A 246 -8.78 -0.72 -3.83
CA SER A 246 -7.64 -0.14 -4.54
C SER A 246 -6.70 -1.20 -5.11
N ILE A 247 -6.53 -2.33 -4.40
CA ILE A 247 -5.73 -3.48 -4.85
C ILE A 247 -6.41 -4.18 -6.03
N TYR A 248 -7.72 -4.41 -5.95
CA TYR A 248 -8.47 -5.00 -7.06
C TYR A 248 -8.51 -4.10 -8.29
N LEU A 249 -8.60 -2.79 -8.08
CA LEU A 249 -8.50 -1.84 -9.17
C LEU A 249 -7.13 -1.91 -9.83
N PHE A 250 -6.04 -1.92 -9.05
CA PHE A 250 -4.69 -2.05 -9.61
C PHE A 250 -4.54 -3.37 -10.38
N ALA A 251 -5.01 -4.49 -9.83
CA ALA A 251 -5.00 -5.78 -10.52
C ALA A 251 -5.82 -5.74 -11.84
N ALA A 252 -6.98 -5.08 -11.84
CA ALA A 252 -7.76 -4.86 -13.06
C ALA A 252 -6.99 -4.06 -14.11
N VAL A 253 -6.25 -3.02 -13.70
CA VAL A 253 -5.37 -2.26 -14.60
C VAL A 253 -4.30 -3.17 -15.19
N THR A 254 -3.61 -3.96 -14.35
CA THR A 254 -2.57 -4.90 -14.79
C THR A 254 -3.12 -5.90 -15.81
N ILE A 255 -4.25 -6.55 -15.51
CA ILE A 255 -4.89 -7.52 -16.40
C ILE A 255 -5.35 -6.87 -17.71
N SER A 256 -5.83 -5.63 -17.67
CA SER A 256 -6.25 -4.93 -18.89
C SER A 256 -5.11 -4.67 -19.89
N ARG A 257 -3.86 -4.74 -19.42
CA ARG A 257 -2.65 -4.61 -20.22
C ARG A 257 -2.03 -5.95 -20.57
N ARG A 258 -2.77 -7.05 -20.43
CA ARG A 258 -2.32 -8.42 -20.68
C ARG A 258 -1.51 -8.55 -21.98
N SER A 259 -2.06 -8.10 -23.11
CA SER A 259 -1.39 -8.24 -24.41
C SER A 259 -0.06 -7.49 -24.46
N GLU A 260 -0.04 -6.24 -23.99
CA GLU A 260 1.19 -5.42 -23.90
C GLU A 260 2.25 -6.10 -23.03
N LEU A 261 1.87 -6.62 -21.86
CA LEU A 261 2.80 -7.23 -20.91
C LEU A 261 3.35 -8.58 -21.39
N LEU A 262 2.53 -9.40 -22.07
CA LEU A 262 2.94 -10.71 -22.60
C LEU A 262 3.85 -10.60 -23.84
N GLU A 263 3.74 -9.52 -24.61
CA GLU A 263 4.65 -9.25 -25.73
C GLU A 263 6.08 -8.88 -25.27
N MET A 264 6.21 -8.39 -24.04
CA MET A 264 7.51 -8.05 -23.46
C MET A 264 8.27 -9.32 -23.04
N PRO A 265 9.57 -9.45 -23.38
CA PRO A 265 10.37 -10.60 -22.96
C PRO A 265 10.45 -10.73 -21.44
N ALA A 266 10.18 -11.93 -20.91
CA ALA A 266 10.14 -12.18 -19.46
C ALA A 266 11.51 -12.01 -18.76
N ASP A 267 12.61 -12.11 -19.51
CA ASP A 267 13.98 -11.87 -19.05
C ASP A 267 14.31 -10.39 -18.85
N GLN A 268 13.43 -9.48 -19.26
CA GLN A 268 13.55 -8.03 -19.06
C GLN A 268 12.75 -7.56 -17.84
N SER A 269 13.01 -8.16 -16.68
CA SER A 269 12.28 -7.90 -15.42
C SER A 269 12.21 -6.42 -15.05
N ASP A 270 13.28 -5.65 -15.26
CA ASP A 270 13.34 -4.22 -14.89
C ASP A 270 12.40 -3.37 -15.75
N ILE A 271 12.33 -3.66 -17.05
CA ILE A 271 11.45 -2.95 -17.98
C ILE A 271 10.00 -3.30 -17.68
N LEU A 272 9.71 -4.60 -17.47
CA LEU A 272 8.38 -5.07 -17.10
C LEU A 272 7.91 -4.43 -15.79
N THR A 273 8.81 -4.33 -14.81
CA THR A 273 8.59 -3.66 -13.53
C THR A 273 8.26 -2.18 -13.72
N PHE A 274 9.04 -1.47 -14.53
CA PHE A 274 8.78 -0.06 -14.87
C PHE A 274 7.41 0.11 -15.53
N VAL A 275 7.09 -0.72 -16.51
CA VAL A 275 5.82 -0.67 -17.26
C VAL A 275 4.64 -0.93 -16.34
N ILE A 276 4.71 -1.93 -15.46
CA ILE A 276 3.65 -2.26 -14.47
C ILE A 276 3.45 -1.12 -13.46
N SER A 277 4.52 -0.41 -13.09
CA SER A 277 4.44 0.71 -12.15
C SER A 277 3.70 1.94 -12.69
N LYS A 278 3.46 2.00 -14.00
CA LYS A 278 2.76 3.11 -14.66
C LYS A 278 1.34 2.75 -15.04
N LEU A 279 0.45 3.74 -15.00
CA LEU A 279 -0.87 3.61 -15.60
C LEU A 279 -0.76 3.59 -17.13
N PRO A 280 -1.66 2.88 -17.83
CA PRO A 280 -1.70 2.87 -19.28
C PRO A 280 -2.01 4.27 -19.82
N GLN A 281 -1.49 4.59 -21.01
CA GLN A 281 -1.73 5.87 -21.68
C GLN A 281 -3.22 6.15 -21.91
N THR A 282 -4.01 5.11 -22.16
CA THR A 282 -5.48 5.16 -22.21
C THR A 282 -6.05 4.44 -21.01
N PHE A 283 -6.64 5.18 -20.07
CA PHE A 283 -7.21 4.63 -18.85
C PHE A 283 -8.72 4.90 -18.81
N ASN A 284 -9.52 3.95 -19.28
CA ASN A 284 -10.98 4.04 -19.13
C ASN A 284 -11.37 3.69 -17.69
N ILE A 285 -11.54 4.72 -16.86
CA ILE A 285 -11.80 4.59 -15.42
C ILE A 285 -13.05 3.77 -15.14
N ASP A 286 -14.14 4.06 -15.84
CA ASP A 286 -15.42 3.38 -15.61
C ASP A 286 -15.33 1.89 -15.95
N ALA A 287 -14.67 1.54 -17.06
CA ALA A 287 -14.42 0.15 -17.41
C ALA A 287 -13.56 -0.56 -16.36
N ARG A 288 -12.46 0.08 -15.91
CA ARG A 288 -11.56 -0.50 -14.90
C ARG A 288 -12.22 -0.65 -13.53
N ILE A 289 -13.14 0.24 -13.17
CA ILE A 289 -13.98 0.10 -11.97
C ILE A 289 -14.88 -1.14 -12.10
N GLN A 290 -15.55 -1.34 -13.24
CA GLN A 290 -16.39 -2.54 -13.44
C GLN A 290 -15.57 -3.83 -13.42
N ASP A 291 -14.39 -3.83 -14.03
CA ASP A 291 -13.46 -4.95 -13.99
C ASP A 291 -13.04 -5.25 -12.55
N ALA A 292 -12.69 -4.23 -11.75
CA ALA A 292 -12.31 -4.40 -10.35
C ALA A 292 -13.45 -5.00 -9.50
N VAL A 293 -14.68 -4.52 -9.68
CA VAL A 293 -15.87 -5.06 -9.00
C VAL A 293 -16.10 -6.52 -9.41
N THR A 294 -15.93 -6.83 -10.68
CA THR A 294 -16.07 -8.19 -11.23
C THR A 294 -15.00 -9.12 -10.66
N LEU A 295 -13.74 -8.69 -10.63
CA LEU A 295 -12.63 -9.44 -10.03
C LEU A 295 -12.88 -9.70 -8.54
N PHE A 296 -13.31 -8.69 -7.79
CA PHE A 296 -13.58 -8.82 -6.36
C PHE A 296 -14.70 -9.84 -6.06
N ARG A 297 -15.76 -9.86 -6.88
CA ARG A 297 -16.87 -10.82 -6.73
C ARG A 297 -16.44 -12.26 -7.02
N HIS A 298 -15.68 -12.47 -8.09
CA HIS A 298 -15.27 -13.82 -8.51
C HIS A 298 -14.12 -14.37 -7.66
N HIS A 299 -13.19 -13.50 -7.24
CA HIS A 299 -11.99 -13.86 -6.50
C HIS A 299 -11.90 -13.08 -5.19
N PRO A 300 -12.83 -13.25 -4.23
CA PRO A 300 -12.81 -12.48 -2.98
C PRO A 300 -11.55 -12.79 -2.17
N PRO A 301 -11.08 -11.86 -1.31
CA PRO A 301 -9.77 -11.96 -0.67
C PRO A 301 -9.54 -13.25 0.13
N GLN A 302 -10.60 -13.79 0.74
CA GLN A 302 -10.54 -15.03 1.53
C GLN A 302 -10.22 -16.27 0.68
N ARG A 303 -10.45 -16.22 -0.64
CA ARG A 303 -10.26 -17.31 -1.60
C ARG A 303 -8.99 -17.14 -2.46
N LEU A 304 -8.21 -16.09 -2.23
CA LEU A 304 -6.97 -15.88 -2.98
C LEU A 304 -5.93 -16.97 -2.69
N PRO A 305 -5.11 -17.34 -3.69
CA PRO A 305 -4.10 -18.39 -3.55
C PRO A 305 -3.01 -18.04 -2.53
N GLY A 306 -2.26 -19.05 -2.08
CA GLY A 306 -1.10 -18.86 -1.20
C GLY A 306 -1.42 -18.39 0.22
N PHE A 307 -2.68 -18.49 0.66
CA PHE A 307 -3.16 -18.06 1.98
C PHE A 307 -2.81 -16.59 2.31
N ILE A 308 -2.62 -15.75 1.29
CA ILE A 308 -2.07 -14.41 1.48
C ILE A 308 -2.93 -13.56 2.41
N TRP A 309 -4.26 -13.66 2.28
CA TRP A 309 -5.21 -12.98 3.13
C TRP A 309 -5.05 -13.35 4.61
N TRP A 310 -4.78 -14.61 4.91
CA TRP A 310 -4.61 -15.10 6.28
C TRP A 310 -3.26 -14.68 6.87
N ARG A 311 -2.23 -14.50 6.03
CA ARG A 311 -0.90 -14.01 6.42
C ARG A 311 -0.89 -12.52 6.77
N LEU A 312 -1.86 -11.73 6.32
CA LEU A 312 -2.02 -10.34 6.74
C LEU A 312 -2.30 -10.25 8.25
N SER A 313 -1.76 -9.22 8.90
CA SER A 313 -2.13 -8.88 10.27
C SER A 313 -3.65 -8.81 10.40
N ARG A 314 -4.23 -9.44 11.43
CA ARG A 314 -5.66 -9.28 11.76
C ARG A 314 -6.04 -7.83 12.08
N TYR A 315 -5.05 -7.00 12.38
CA TYR A 315 -5.21 -5.57 12.66
C TYR A 315 -4.95 -4.70 11.42
N SER A 316 -4.67 -5.27 10.25
CA SER A 316 -4.49 -4.51 9.00
C SER A 316 -5.77 -3.76 8.61
N VAL A 317 -5.59 -2.57 8.03
CA VAL A 317 -6.70 -1.73 7.56
C VAL A 317 -7.59 -2.46 6.56
N LEU A 318 -7.01 -3.34 5.75
CA LEU A 318 -7.73 -4.18 4.79
C LEU A 318 -8.73 -5.12 5.47
N LYS A 319 -8.47 -5.54 6.71
CA LYS A 319 -9.35 -6.43 7.48
C LYS A 319 -10.32 -5.69 8.37
N THR A 320 -9.90 -4.56 8.94
CA THR A 320 -10.64 -3.87 10.00
C THR A 320 -11.59 -2.80 9.48
N SER A 321 -11.31 -2.22 8.32
CA SER A 321 -12.07 -1.08 7.78
C SER A 321 -12.96 -1.49 6.59
N ARG A 322 -13.53 -2.70 6.66
CA ARG A 322 -14.35 -3.29 5.58
C ARG A 322 -15.80 -2.79 5.56
N CYS A 323 -16.35 -2.42 6.72
CA CYS A 323 -17.73 -1.95 6.82
C CYS A 323 -17.80 -0.44 6.64
N ILE A 324 -18.55 0.00 5.62
CA ILE A 324 -18.70 1.43 5.29
C ILE A 324 -19.94 2.02 5.96
N LYS A 325 -20.96 1.20 6.23
CA LYS A 325 -22.24 1.62 6.84
C LYS A 325 -22.06 2.10 8.29
N GLN A 326 -21.15 1.46 9.01
CA GLN A 326 -20.82 1.77 10.39
C GLN A 326 -19.31 1.94 10.46
N PRO A 327 -18.81 3.10 10.00
CA PRO A 327 -17.39 3.29 9.93
C PRO A 327 -16.82 3.40 11.34
N GLN A 328 -15.70 2.71 11.55
CA GLN A 328 -14.97 2.68 12.80
C GLN A 328 -14.67 4.09 13.32
N SER A 329 -14.65 4.26 14.65
CA SER A 329 -14.19 5.53 15.25
C SER A 329 -12.68 5.73 15.07
N LEU A 330 -12.22 6.98 15.11
CA LEU A 330 -10.78 7.26 14.99
C LEU A 330 -9.99 6.71 16.18
N GLU A 331 -10.57 6.72 17.39
CA GLU A 331 -9.95 6.14 18.59
C GLU A 331 -9.75 4.63 18.46
N GLU A 332 -10.79 3.91 18.00
CA GLU A 332 -10.68 2.47 17.76
C GLU A 332 -9.65 2.15 16.67
N ALA A 333 -9.59 2.96 15.62
CA ALA A 333 -8.61 2.81 14.55
C ALA A 333 -7.17 3.04 15.04
N GLU A 334 -6.97 4.00 15.95
CA GLU A 334 -5.67 4.24 16.60
C GLU A 334 -5.26 3.07 17.50
N ILE A 335 -6.20 2.49 18.26
CA ILE A 335 -5.96 1.28 19.06
C ILE A 335 -5.52 0.11 18.17
N LEU A 336 -6.16 -0.07 17.01
CA LEU A 336 -5.75 -1.09 16.04
C LEU A 336 -4.36 -0.81 15.47
N CYS A 337 -4.03 0.46 15.20
CA CYS A 337 -2.69 0.88 14.78
C CYS A 337 -1.64 0.44 15.80
N ARG A 338 -1.84 0.76 17.09
CA ARG A 338 -0.95 0.33 18.18
C ARG A 338 -0.79 -1.19 18.23
N LYS A 339 -1.90 -1.93 18.15
CA LYS A 339 -1.88 -3.41 18.17
C LYS A 339 -1.11 -3.99 16.98
N GLN A 340 -1.24 -3.39 15.80
CA GLN A 340 -0.53 -3.79 14.60
C GLN A 340 0.98 -3.54 14.74
N ILE A 341 1.40 -2.36 15.23
CA ILE A 341 2.81 -2.04 15.50
C ILE A 341 3.41 -3.01 16.52
N GLN A 342 2.71 -3.26 17.63
CA GLN A 342 3.15 -4.21 18.66
C GLN A 342 3.31 -5.64 18.12
N GLN A 343 2.41 -6.07 17.24
CA GLN A 343 2.52 -7.37 16.58
C GLN A 343 3.79 -7.46 15.74
N PHE A 344 4.09 -6.42 14.95
CA PHE A 344 5.29 -6.39 14.12
C PHE A 344 6.58 -6.38 14.93
N HIS A 345 6.67 -5.54 15.96
CA HIS A 345 7.82 -5.56 16.88
C HIS A 345 8.02 -6.93 17.52
N SER A 346 6.93 -7.57 17.97
CA SER A 346 6.99 -8.91 18.55
C SER A 346 7.51 -9.94 17.54
N HIS A 347 7.02 -9.92 16.30
CA HIS A 347 7.50 -10.81 15.24
C HIS A 347 8.97 -10.57 14.90
N GLU A 348 9.42 -9.31 14.85
CA GLU A 348 10.79 -8.96 14.52
C GLU A 348 11.77 -9.40 15.61
N VAL A 349 11.41 -9.19 16.88
CA VAL A 349 12.18 -9.67 18.04
C VAL A 349 12.23 -11.20 18.05
N MET A 350 11.10 -11.87 17.81
CA MET A 350 11.06 -13.34 17.74
C MET A 350 11.92 -13.88 16.59
N ARG A 351 11.93 -13.23 15.42
CA ARG A 351 12.79 -13.58 14.29
C ARG A 351 14.27 -13.41 14.64
N LYS A 352 14.65 -12.29 15.25
CA LYS A 352 16.02 -12.03 15.71
C LYS A 352 16.47 -13.10 16.74
N ARG A 353 15.61 -13.43 17.71
CA ARG A 353 15.87 -14.51 18.68
C ARG A 353 16.00 -15.88 18.01
N ALA A 354 15.13 -16.23 17.08
CA ALA A 354 15.19 -17.48 16.34
C ALA A 354 16.49 -17.61 15.52
N LEU A 355 16.92 -16.53 14.86
CA LEU A 355 18.18 -16.48 14.12
C LEU A 355 19.40 -16.63 15.05
N LEU A 356 19.37 -15.98 16.22
CA LEU A 356 20.41 -16.17 17.24
C LEU A 356 20.46 -17.62 17.72
N LEU A 357 19.33 -18.22 18.10
CA LEU A 357 19.27 -19.64 18.49
C LEU A 357 19.77 -20.55 17.37
N TYR A 358 19.39 -20.29 16.13
CA TYR A 358 19.86 -21.04 14.97
C TYR A 358 21.39 -20.93 14.77
N ARG A 359 21.97 -19.72 14.93
CA ARG A 359 23.42 -19.50 14.86
C ARG A 359 24.16 -20.23 15.97
N TYR A 360 23.62 -20.24 17.19
CA TYR A 360 24.23 -20.88 18.35
C TYR A 360 23.91 -22.37 18.49
N ARG A 361 23.07 -22.96 17.62
CA ARG A 361 22.69 -24.40 17.72
C ARG A 361 23.88 -25.36 17.65
N LYS A 362 24.83 -25.11 16.75
CA LYS A 362 26.00 -25.99 16.53
C LYS A 362 27.05 -25.84 17.66
N PRO A 363 27.45 -24.62 18.07
CA PRO A 363 28.32 -24.43 19.23
C PRO A 363 27.73 -24.99 20.52
N ALA A 364 26.44 -24.75 20.79
CA ALA A 364 25.78 -25.25 21.99
C ALA A 364 25.73 -26.79 22.00
N ALA A 365 25.33 -27.43 20.88
CA ALA A 365 25.35 -28.89 20.77
C ALA A 365 26.76 -29.48 21.00
N SER A 366 27.80 -28.83 20.49
CA SER A 366 29.20 -29.25 20.71
C SER A 366 29.61 -29.13 22.18
N MET A 367 29.28 -28.02 22.84
CA MET A 367 29.59 -27.84 24.28
C MET A 367 28.83 -28.84 25.15
N THR A 368 27.55 -29.08 24.86
CA THR A 368 26.75 -30.08 25.57
C THR A 368 27.33 -31.49 25.39
N ALA A 369 27.77 -31.86 24.18
CA ALA A 369 28.42 -33.14 23.93
C ALA A 369 29.74 -33.28 24.74
N VAL A 370 30.56 -32.24 24.80
CA VAL A 370 31.81 -32.24 25.60
C VAL A 370 31.51 -32.43 27.09
N ILE A 371 30.51 -31.73 27.62
CA ILE A 371 30.09 -31.87 29.03
C ILE A 371 29.60 -33.30 29.29
N LEU A 372 28.78 -33.87 28.40
CA LEU A 372 28.29 -35.25 28.52
C LEU A 372 29.44 -36.26 28.48
N VAL A 373 30.42 -36.09 27.58
CA VAL A 373 31.63 -36.93 27.54
C VAL A 373 32.43 -36.80 28.83
N GLY A 374 32.57 -35.60 29.38
CA GLY A 374 33.22 -35.37 30.67
C GLY A 374 32.51 -36.08 31.82
N ILE A 375 31.18 -35.95 31.91
CA ILE A 375 30.35 -36.64 32.91
C ILE A 375 30.46 -38.16 32.74
N PHE A 376 30.34 -38.67 31.52
CA PHE A 376 30.44 -40.09 31.21
C PHE A 376 31.83 -40.64 31.56
N SER A 377 32.89 -39.89 31.29
CA SER A 377 34.27 -40.25 31.65
C SER A 377 34.46 -40.32 33.17
N ILE A 378 33.89 -39.38 33.92
CA ILE A 378 33.91 -39.40 35.40
C ILE A 378 33.10 -40.59 35.94
N TRP A 379 31.95 -40.88 35.34
CA TRP A 379 31.10 -42.01 35.73
C TRP A 379 31.77 -43.37 35.45
N LEU A 380 32.39 -43.54 34.28
CA LEU A 380 33.20 -44.71 33.93
C LEU A 380 34.33 -44.93 34.94
N ARG A 381 35.04 -43.86 35.31
CA ARG A 381 36.12 -43.90 36.30
C ARG A 381 35.64 -44.24 37.71
N LYS A 382 34.47 -43.72 38.12
CA LYS A 382 33.89 -44.01 39.45
C LYS A 382 33.30 -45.42 39.56
N THR A 383 32.82 -45.99 38.46
CA THR A 383 32.22 -47.34 38.44
C THR A 383 33.22 -48.45 38.08
N GLY A 384 34.47 -48.10 37.75
CA GLY A 384 35.55 -49.07 37.44
C GLY A 384 35.47 -49.72 36.06
N HIS A 385 34.56 -49.23 35.20
CA HIS A 385 34.40 -49.71 33.81
C HIS A 385 35.41 -49.11 32.83
N ASP A 386 36.19 -48.12 33.27
CA ASP A 386 37.32 -47.54 32.51
C ASP A 386 38.40 -48.57 32.17
N ARG A 387 38.68 -49.52 33.08
CA ARG A 387 39.62 -50.63 32.84
C ARG A 387 39.17 -51.58 31.72
N ILE A 388 37.87 -51.84 31.62
CA ILE A 388 37.29 -52.73 30.59
C ILE A 388 37.41 -52.04 29.21
N LEU A 389 37.09 -50.75 29.15
CA LEU A 389 37.19 -49.95 27.93
C LEU A 389 38.64 -49.85 27.42
N TRP A 390 39.60 -49.61 28.30
CA TRP A 390 41.03 -49.62 27.96
C TRP A 390 41.52 -50.99 27.48
N SER A 391 41.01 -52.09 28.04
CA SER A 391 41.34 -53.45 27.57
C SER A 391 40.78 -53.75 26.18
N MET A 392 39.57 -53.27 25.86
CA MET A 392 38.98 -53.45 24.52
C MET A 392 39.70 -52.62 23.47
N ILE A 393 40.07 -51.37 23.81
CA ILE A 393 40.82 -50.48 22.90
C ILE A 393 42.24 -51.01 22.65
N SER A 394 42.94 -51.52 23.67
CA SER A 394 44.27 -52.11 23.49
C SER A 394 44.24 -53.40 22.68
N THR A 395 43.16 -54.18 22.78
CA THR A 395 42.94 -55.40 21.98
C THR A 395 42.63 -55.07 20.52
N ALA A 396 41.87 -53.99 20.26
CA ALA A 396 41.61 -53.52 18.91
C ALA A 396 42.86 -52.92 18.23
N THR A 397 43.67 -52.12 18.95
CA THR A 397 44.91 -51.55 18.38
C THR A 397 45.97 -52.61 18.11
N THR A 398 46.06 -53.65 18.93
CA THR A 398 46.92 -54.81 18.66
C THR A 398 46.45 -55.64 17.47
N PHE A 399 45.14 -55.77 17.25
CA PHE A 399 44.55 -56.42 16.07
C PHE A 399 44.81 -55.64 14.77
N PHE A 400 44.75 -54.30 14.80
CA PHE A 400 45.06 -53.47 13.63
C PHE A 400 46.57 -53.34 13.34
N SER A 401 47.45 -53.45 14.35
CA SER A 401 48.90 -53.49 14.14
C SER A 401 49.43 -54.82 13.60
N THR A 402 48.64 -55.90 13.68
CA THR A 402 48.99 -57.23 13.15
C THR A 402 48.47 -57.46 11.71
N LEU A 403 47.69 -56.52 11.18
CA LEU A 403 47.11 -56.54 9.83
C LEU A 403 47.87 -55.65 8.82
N ARG A 404 49.11 -55.26 9.12
CA ARG A 404 49.96 -54.42 8.25
C ARG A 404 51.24 -55.13 7.83
#